data_AF-A0A5C3MTQ2-F1
#
_entry.id   AF-A0A5C3MTQ2-F1
#
_cell.length_a   1.000
_cell.length_b   1.000
_cell.length_c   1.000
_cell.angle_alpha   90.00
_cell.angle_beta   90.00
_cell.angle_gamma   90.00
#
_symmetry.space_group_name_H-M   'P 1'
#
loop_
_entity.id
_entity.type
_entity.pdbx_description
1 polymer ?
#
loop_
_entity_poly.entity_id
_entity_poly.type
_entity_poly.pdbx_seq_one_letter_code
_entity_poly.pdbx_strand_id
1 'polypeptide(L)'
;MDLMAPVRPRRQQIASATTEFLRDIHSHLPDDPTHVSRNIQIVTLLSEHDGTLRHAFLSENCVSVVTKLLVKLTARHPSEISEEVDRHGAAVQAALWNLYLMLNYGDTTAWMIQALDAKLLLALLRCEPWLPYLAGNEEDCFYWLLTDKLPGYTVYRSVLLVMASSWTSIVQSQMHLNRFSNDSVWTDSWGVFVSRLRSQLELLSSAPQPRSAVRKEPVAISTNAVGV
;
A
#
# COMPACT_ATOMS: atom_id res chain seq x y z
N MET A 1 -31.85 -9.12 -16.66
CA MET A 1 -32.02 -10.00 -15.49
C MET A 1 -30.63 -10.44 -15.06
N ASP A 2 -30.09 -9.86 -13.98
CA ASP A 2 -28.72 -10.15 -13.54
C ASP A 2 -28.69 -11.49 -12.77
N LEU A 3 -28.21 -12.54 -13.43
CA LEU A 3 -28.06 -13.89 -12.86
C LEU A 3 -27.14 -13.94 -11.64
N MET A 4 -26.37 -12.87 -11.36
CA MET A 4 -25.42 -12.81 -10.25
C MET A 4 -25.98 -12.10 -9.00
N ALA A 5 -27.20 -11.56 -9.06
CA ALA A 5 -27.81 -10.80 -7.96
C ALA A 5 -27.82 -11.53 -6.59
N PRO A 6 -28.12 -12.85 -6.48
CA PRO A 6 -28.10 -13.54 -5.19
C PRO A 6 -26.69 -13.95 -4.70
N VAL A 7 -25.68 -13.91 -5.57
CA VAL A 7 -24.29 -14.31 -5.25
C VAL A 7 -23.48 -13.14 -4.71
N ARG A 8 -23.76 -11.91 -5.15
CA ARG A 8 -23.05 -10.70 -4.70
C ARG A 8 -23.08 -10.49 -3.17
N PRO A 9 -24.23 -10.61 -2.47
CA PRO A 9 -24.27 -10.43 -1.01
C PRO A 9 -23.39 -11.44 -0.27
N ARG A 10 -23.35 -12.69 -0.75
CA ARG A 10 -22.52 -13.75 -0.15
C ARG A 10 -21.02 -13.46 -0.31
N ARG A 11 -20.59 -12.99 -1.49
CA ARG A 11 -19.20 -12.60 -1.72
C ARG A 11 -18.78 -11.42 -0.86
N GLN A 12 -19.66 -10.43 -0.69
CA GLN A 12 -19.39 -9.30 0.21
C GLN A 12 -19.24 -9.77 1.66
N GLN A 13 -20.11 -10.68 2.12
CA GLN A 13 -20.01 -11.27 3.47
C GLN A 13 -18.68 -12.02 3.66
N ILE A 14 -18.27 -12.84 2.68
CA ILE A 14 -16.98 -13.53 2.72
C ILE A 14 -15.84 -12.52 2.80
N ALA A 15 -15.85 -11.49 1.94
CA ALA A 15 -14.81 -10.47 1.92
C ALA A 15 -14.74 -9.69 3.23
N SER A 16 -15.89 -9.29 3.78
CA SER A 16 -15.97 -8.52 5.02
C SER A 16 -15.48 -9.34 6.21
N ALA A 17 -16.00 -10.56 6.40
CA ALA A 17 -15.61 -11.44 7.49
C ALA A 17 -14.11 -11.81 7.44
N THR A 18 -13.59 -12.11 6.25
CA THR A 18 -12.18 -12.45 6.09
C THR A 18 -11.28 -11.23 6.32
N THR A 19 -11.69 -10.05 5.85
CA THR A 19 -10.92 -8.83 6.06
C THR A 19 -10.95 -8.38 7.53
N GLU A 20 -12.08 -8.56 8.21
CA GLU A 20 -12.20 -8.37 9.66
C GLU A 20 -11.27 -9.31 10.42
N PHE A 21 -11.24 -10.59 10.03
CA PHE A 21 -10.29 -11.54 10.61
C PHE A 21 -8.82 -11.13 10.42
N LEU A 22 -8.44 -10.64 9.23
CA LEU A 22 -7.10 -10.09 9.00
C LEU A 22 -6.81 -8.85 9.86
N ARG A 23 -7.82 -8.00 10.14
CA ARG A 23 -7.68 -6.87 11.07
C ARG A 23 -7.51 -7.33 12.51
N ASP A 24 -8.18 -8.41 12.90
CA ASP A 24 -8.05 -9.00 14.23
C ASP A 24 -6.65 -9.58 14.43
N ILE A 25 -6.13 -10.32 13.45
CA ILE A 25 -4.72 -10.77 13.41
C ILE A 25 -3.77 -9.57 13.54
N HIS A 26 -4.02 -8.49 12.79
CA HIS A 26 -3.20 -7.29 12.89
C HIS A 26 -3.22 -6.69 14.30
N SER A 27 -4.35 -6.72 14.99
CA SER A 27 -4.53 -6.13 16.31
C SER A 27 -3.89 -6.95 17.44
N HIS A 28 -3.82 -8.29 17.34
CA HIS A 28 -3.55 -9.16 18.49
C HIS A 28 -2.17 -9.86 18.52
N LEU A 29 -1.23 -9.58 17.60
CA LEU A 29 0.13 -10.18 17.63
C LEU A 29 0.88 -10.02 18.97
N PRO A 30 1.75 -10.99 19.35
CA PRO A 30 2.47 -11.90 18.44
C PRO A 30 1.68 -13.16 18.05
N ASP A 31 1.15 -13.18 16.82
CA ASP A 31 0.51 -14.34 16.19
C ASP A 31 1.54 -15.14 15.39
N ASP A 32 1.29 -16.45 15.32
CA ASP A 32 2.02 -17.43 14.50
C ASP A 32 2.13 -16.94 13.03
N PRO A 33 3.35 -16.70 12.50
CA PRO A 33 3.56 -16.28 11.13
C PRO A 33 2.93 -17.23 10.09
N THR A 34 2.83 -18.51 10.41
CA THR A 34 2.16 -19.52 9.57
C THR A 34 0.68 -19.18 9.40
N HIS A 35 0.03 -18.78 10.49
CA HIS A 35 -1.38 -18.43 10.49
C HIS A 35 -1.61 -17.14 9.68
N VAL A 36 -0.75 -16.13 9.84
CA VAL A 36 -0.80 -14.90 9.03
C VAL A 36 -0.64 -15.23 7.54
N SER A 37 0.40 -15.99 7.18
CA SER A 37 0.69 -16.37 5.79
C SER A 37 -0.48 -17.10 5.13
N ARG A 38 -1.02 -18.15 5.78
CA ARG A 38 -2.14 -18.94 5.24
C ARG A 38 -3.39 -18.11 5.00
N ASN A 39 -3.75 -17.21 5.91
CA ASN A 39 -4.95 -16.39 5.76
C ASN A 39 -4.80 -15.38 4.60
N ILE A 40 -3.62 -14.78 4.45
CA ILE A 40 -3.35 -13.92 3.31
C ILE A 40 -3.39 -14.73 2.01
N GLN A 41 -2.79 -15.92 1.97
CA GLN A 41 -2.82 -16.80 0.80
C GLN A 41 -4.25 -17.20 0.39
N ILE A 42 -5.13 -17.50 1.35
CA ILE A 42 -6.54 -17.78 1.05
C ILE A 42 -7.19 -16.59 0.33
N VAL A 43 -6.98 -15.36 0.83
CA VAL A 43 -7.50 -14.15 0.17
C VAL A 43 -6.90 -13.99 -1.24
N THR A 44 -5.60 -14.23 -1.40
CA THR A 44 -4.92 -14.14 -2.70
C THR A 44 -5.51 -15.12 -3.71
N LEU A 45 -5.59 -16.41 -3.36
CA LEU A 45 -6.11 -17.47 -4.24
C LEU A 45 -7.58 -17.24 -4.61
N LEU A 46 -8.41 -16.87 -3.63
CA LEU A 46 -9.81 -16.53 -3.87
C LEU A 46 -9.97 -15.34 -4.82
N SER A 47 -9.10 -14.34 -4.68
CA SER A 47 -9.09 -13.16 -5.54
C SER A 47 -8.58 -13.47 -6.94
N GLU A 48 -7.63 -14.40 -7.08
CA GLU A 48 -7.08 -14.81 -8.36
C GLU A 48 -8.17 -15.47 -9.22
N HIS A 49 -8.94 -16.38 -8.62
CA HIS A 49 -9.95 -17.17 -9.33
C HIS A 49 -11.33 -16.50 -9.48
N ASP A 50 -11.70 -15.53 -8.64
CA ASP A 50 -12.99 -14.84 -8.72
C ASP A 50 -12.82 -13.30 -8.70
N GLY A 51 -12.96 -12.68 -9.87
CA GLY A 51 -12.86 -11.22 -10.02
C GLY A 51 -13.94 -10.44 -9.26
N THR A 52 -15.11 -11.03 -9.00
CA THR A 52 -16.13 -10.36 -8.17
C THR A 52 -15.74 -10.40 -6.71
N LEU A 53 -15.17 -11.52 -6.25
CA LEU A 53 -14.68 -11.65 -4.89
C LEU A 53 -13.45 -10.76 -4.65
N ARG A 54 -12.55 -10.66 -5.64
CA ARG A 54 -11.46 -9.66 -5.65
C ARG A 54 -12.00 -8.25 -5.47
N HIS A 55 -13.01 -7.85 -6.24
CA HIS A 55 -13.62 -6.53 -6.10
C HIS A 55 -14.25 -6.33 -4.71
N ALA A 56 -14.90 -7.36 -4.16
CA ALA A 56 -15.42 -7.32 -2.80
C ALA A 56 -14.30 -7.11 -1.76
N PHE A 57 -13.18 -7.84 -1.85
CA PHE A 57 -12.01 -7.62 -0.99
C PHE A 57 -11.43 -6.21 -1.09
N LEU A 58 -11.32 -5.68 -2.31
CA LEU A 58 -10.89 -4.30 -2.55
C LEU A 58 -11.83 -3.30 -1.86
N SER A 59 -13.15 -3.50 -1.98
CA SER A 59 -14.16 -2.64 -1.34
C SER A 59 -14.12 -2.68 0.19
N GLU A 60 -13.63 -3.78 0.78
CA GLU A 60 -13.48 -3.96 2.23
C GLU A 60 -12.13 -3.42 2.77
N ASN A 61 -11.38 -2.69 1.95
CA ASN A 61 -10.05 -2.14 2.27
C ASN A 61 -8.98 -3.21 2.56
N CYS A 62 -9.10 -4.39 1.95
CA CYS A 62 -8.14 -5.49 2.15
C CYS A 62 -6.69 -5.05 1.86
N VAL A 63 -6.48 -4.19 0.85
CA VAL A 63 -5.14 -3.64 0.52
C VAL A 63 -4.53 -2.89 1.69
N SER A 64 -5.32 -2.04 2.38
CA SER A 64 -4.85 -1.32 3.56
C SER A 64 -4.50 -2.28 4.69
N VAL A 65 -5.34 -3.30 4.93
CA VAL A 65 -5.13 -4.29 5.99
C VAL A 65 -3.87 -5.12 5.75
N VAL A 66 -3.71 -5.67 4.54
CA VAL A 66 -2.54 -6.46 4.15
C VAL A 66 -1.27 -5.61 4.18
N THR A 67 -1.33 -4.34 3.75
CA THR A 67 -0.17 -3.45 3.86
C THR A 67 0.21 -3.19 5.32
N LYS A 68 -0.76 -2.96 6.22
CA LYS A 68 -0.49 -2.80 7.66
C LYS A 68 0.10 -4.07 8.27
N LEU A 69 -0.36 -5.24 7.85
CA LEU A 69 0.26 -6.51 8.22
C LEU A 69 1.70 -6.59 7.72
N LEU A 70 1.97 -6.25 6.47
CA LEU A 70 3.33 -6.22 5.91
C LEU A 70 4.25 -5.29 6.72
N VAL A 71 3.81 -4.06 7.04
CA VAL A 71 4.56 -3.11 7.87
C VAL A 71 4.90 -3.69 9.25
N LYS A 72 3.96 -4.44 9.83
CA LYS A 72 4.13 -5.07 11.14
C LYS A 72 5.06 -6.28 11.07
N LEU A 73 4.94 -7.11 10.04
CA LEU A 73 5.82 -8.25 9.77
C LEU A 73 7.26 -7.75 9.58
N THR A 74 7.47 -6.68 8.81
CA THR A 74 8.82 -6.15 8.56
C THR A 74 9.32 -5.18 9.64
N ALA A 75 8.60 -5.03 10.76
CA ALA A 75 9.02 -4.11 11.83
C ALA A 75 10.24 -4.61 12.62
N ARG A 76 10.48 -5.91 12.65
CA ARG A 76 11.66 -6.54 13.27
C ARG A 76 12.63 -6.98 12.20
N HIS A 77 13.91 -6.94 12.51
CA HIS A 77 14.95 -7.46 11.63
C HIS A 77 14.95 -9.00 11.71
N PRO A 78 15.23 -9.74 10.62
CA PRO A 78 15.32 -11.21 10.65
C PRO A 78 16.29 -11.73 11.73
N SER A 79 17.39 -11.02 11.99
CA SER A 79 18.34 -11.38 13.05
C SER A 79 17.78 -11.30 14.47
N GLU A 80 16.65 -10.61 14.66
CA GLU A 80 15.94 -10.52 15.95
C GLU A 80 14.92 -11.66 16.13
N ILE A 81 14.72 -12.48 15.09
CA ILE A 81 13.81 -13.63 15.09
C ILE A 81 14.65 -14.91 15.17
N SER A 82 14.80 -15.45 16.39
CA SER A 82 15.65 -16.61 16.66
C SER A 82 15.04 -17.94 16.19
N GLU A 83 13.72 -18.04 16.18
CA GLU A 83 12.97 -19.22 15.76
C GLU A 83 11.97 -18.79 14.69
N GLU A 84 11.80 -19.60 13.63
CA GLU A 84 10.78 -19.39 12.58
C GLU A 84 11.01 -18.25 11.56
N VAL A 85 12.26 -17.80 11.38
CA VAL A 85 12.59 -16.75 10.39
C VAL A 85 12.05 -17.05 8.98
N ASP A 86 12.11 -18.31 8.54
CA ASP A 86 11.57 -18.74 7.24
C ASP A 86 10.04 -18.66 7.18
N ARG A 87 9.34 -18.98 8.28
CA ARG A 87 7.87 -18.87 8.35
C ARG A 87 7.45 -17.40 8.33
N HIS A 88 8.25 -16.54 8.97
CA HIS A 88 8.04 -15.11 8.93
C HIS A 88 8.31 -14.52 7.54
N GLY A 89 9.38 -14.96 6.87
CA GLY A 89 9.64 -14.68 5.46
C GLY A 89 8.49 -15.10 4.56
N ALA A 90 7.91 -16.29 4.76
CA ALA A 90 6.73 -16.76 4.03
C ALA A 90 5.47 -15.91 4.29
N ALA A 91 5.33 -15.29 5.47
CA ALA A 91 4.24 -14.34 5.74
C ALA A 91 4.46 -13.00 5.03
N VAL A 92 5.69 -12.49 5.01
CA VAL A 92 6.09 -11.30 4.23
C VAL A 92 5.82 -11.55 2.75
N GLN A 93 6.22 -12.71 2.24
CA GLN A 93 6.01 -13.13 0.85
C GLN A 93 4.53 -13.19 0.48
N ALA A 94 3.70 -13.84 1.30
CA ALA A 94 2.26 -13.91 1.07
C ALA A 94 1.61 -12.52 0.98
N ALA A 95 2.03 -11.57 1.83
CA ALA A 95 1.56 -10.20 1.79
C ALA A 95 1.98 -9.47 0.50
N LEU A 96 3.24 -9.63 0.07
CA LEU A 96 3.74 -9.05 -1.19
C LEU A 96 2.99 -9.60 -2.40
N TRP A 97 2.78 -10.92 -2.47
CA TRP A 97 2.03 -11.55 -3.57
C TRP A 97 0.56 -11.10 -3.60
N ASN A 98 -0.09 -10.97 -2.43
CA ASN A 98 -1.44 -10.44 -2.36
C ASN A 98 -1.51 -9.00 -2.92
N LEU A 99 -0.59 -8.13 -2.49
CA LEU A 99 -0.52 -6.75 -2.96
C LEU A 99 -0.23 -6.67 -4.46
N TYR A 100 0.66 -7.53 -4.97
CA TYR A 100 0.91 -7.69 -6.40
C TYR A 100 -0.38 -7.95 -7.16
N LEU A 101 -1.15 -8.95 -6.74
CA LEU A 101 -2.39 -9.35 -7.39
C LEU A 101 -3.46 -8.24 -7.33
N MET A 102 -3.62 -7.62 -6.16
CA MET A 102 -4.65 -6.60 -5.92
C MET A 102 -4.35 -5.30 -6.67
N LEU A 103 -3.11 -4.84 -6.65
CA LEU A 103 -2.71 -3.60 -7.31
C LEU A 103 -2.63 -3.75 -8.83
N ASN A 104 -2.62 -4.96 -9.37
CA ASN A 104 -2.71 -5.23 -10.80
C ASN A 104 -4.10 -5.27 -11.39
N TYR A 105 -5.14 -5.10 -10.58
CA TYR A 105 -6.51 -5.25 -11.05
C TYR A 105 -7.16 -3.94 -11.52
N GLY A 106 -7.14 -3.66 -12.83
CA GLY A 106 -7.89 -2.54 -13.42
C GLY A 106 -7.33 -1.17 -13.03
N ASP A 107 -8.20 -0.15 -12.93
CA ASP A 107 -7.82 1.16 -12.40
C ASP A 107 -7.65 1.08 -10.88
N THR A 108 -6.39 0.92 -10.46
CA THR A 108 -6.03 0.76 -9.05
C THR A 108 -5.55 2.04 -8.39
N THR A 109 -5.86 3.22 -8.94
CA THR A 109 -5.44 4.50 -8.36
C THR A 109 -5.90 4.65 -6.91
N ALA A 110 -7.16 4.31 -6.62
CA ALA A 110 -7.70 4.35 -5.26
C ALA A 110 -6.98 3.35 -4.33
N TRP A 111 -6.74 2.12 -4.78
CA TRP A 111 -6.11 1.07 -3.99
C TRP A 111 -4.62 1.33 -3.75
N MET A 112 -3.94 1.95 -4.72
CA MET A 112 -2.57 2.43 -4.56
C MET A 112 -2.49 3.51 -3.47
N ILE A 113 -3.42 4.48 -3.47
CA ILE A 113 -3.51 5.48 -2.39
C ILE A 113 -3.72 4.79 -1.05
N GLN A 114 -4.64 3.83 -0.95
CA GLN A 114 -4.85 3.07 0.29
C GLN A 114 -3.60 2.35 0.77
N ALA A 115 -2.84 1.72 -0.13
CA ALA A 115 -1.59 1.05 0.22
C ALA A 115 -0.54 2.06 0.73
N LEU A 116 -0.39 3.19 0.06
CA LEU A 116 0.56 4.23 0.45
C LEU A 116 0.20 4.87 1.79
N ASP A 117 -1.08 5.19 2.02
CA ASP A 117 -1.57 5.68 3.31
C ASP A 117 -1.33 4.65 4.43
N ALA A 118 -1.46 3.36 4.10
CA ALA A 118 -1.11 2.23 4.96
C ALA A 118 0.40 1.96 5.09
N LYS A 119 1.25 2.88 4.60
CA LYS A 119 2.72 2.88 4.71
C LYS A 119 3.42 1.83 3.85
N LEU A 120 2.91 1.54 2.64
CA LEU A 120 3.56 0.62 1.69
C LEU A 120 5.04 0.95 1.44
N LEU A 121 5.41 2.22 1.22
CA LEU A 121 6.83 2.58 0.97
C LEU A 121 7.75 2.23 2.14
N LEU A 122 7.25 2.40 3.37
CA LEU A 122 7.99 2.02 4.57
C LEU A 122 8.13 0.50 4.65
N ALA A 123 7.05 -0.22 4.34
CA ALA A 123 7.04 -1.67 4.35
C ALA A 123 8.08 -2.24 3.36
N LEU A 124 8.10 -1.73 2.12
CA LEU A 124 9.04 -2.15 1.08
C LEU A 124 10.50 -1.82 1.43
N LEU A 125 10.76 -0.66 2.03
CA LEU A 125 12.10 -0.33 2.55
C LEU A 125 12.55 -1.35 3.60
N ARG A 126 11.64 -1.78 4.47
CA ARG A 126 11.91 -2.76 5.53
C ARG A 126 11.88 -4.22 5.07
N CYS A 127 11.42 -4.51 3.86
CA CYS A 127 11.49 -5.86 3.27
C CYS A 127 12.92 -6.25 2.88
N GLU A 128 13.83 -5.29 2.74
CA GLU A 128 15.20 -5.51 2.30
C GLU A 128 15.94 -6.66 3.01
N PRO A 129 16.00 -6.71 4.36
CA PRO A 129 16.69 -7.80 5.03
C PRO A 129 15.91 -9.13 4.95
N TRP A 130 14.62 -9.08 4.60
CA TRP A 130 13.76 -10.25 4.46
C TRP A 130 13.92 -10.95 3.11
N LEU A 131 14.54 -10.30 2.10
CA LEU A 131 14.69 -10.86 0.75
C LEU A 131 15.24 -12.29 0.72
N PRO A 132 16.31 -12.64 1.47
CA PRO A 132 16.86 -14.01 1.46
C PRO A 132 15.90 -15.09 2.01
N TYR A 133 14.83 -14.67 2.69
CA TYR A 133 13.84 -15.55 3.33
C TYR A 133 12.52 -15.60 2.55
N LEU A 134 12.42 -14.90 1.42
CA LEU A 134 11.26 -14.98 0.54
C LEU A 134 11.34 -16.28 -0.26
N ALA A 135 10.30 -17.11 -0.17
CA ALA A 135 10.30 -18.42 -0.82
C ALA A 135 9.87 -18.29 -2.30
N GLY A 136 10.71 -18.77 -3.22
CA GLY A 136 10.37 -19.02 -4.63
C GLY A 136 10.67 -17.88 -5.62
N ASN A 137 10.25 -18.04 -6.88
CA ASN A 137 10.40 -17.03 -7.97
C ASN A 137 9.57 -15.76 -7.73
N GLU A 138 8.93 -15.63 -6.58
CA GLU A 138 8.01 -14.56 -6.27
C GLU A 138 8.70 -13.33 -5.64
N GLU A 139 10.04 -13.35 -5.51
CA GLU A 139 10.87 -12.13 -5.37
C GLU A 139 10.53 -11.11 -6.46
N ASP A 140 10.12 -11.61 -7.63
CA ASP A 140 9.59 -10.82 -8.74
C ASP A 140 8.44 -9.90 -8.30
N CYS A 141 7.60 -10.30 -7.34
CA CYS A 141 6.51 -9.45 -6.83
C CYS A 141 7.05 -8.19 -6.13
N PHE A 142 8.11 -8.35 -5.33
CA PHE A 142 8.77 -7.24 -4.63
C PHE A 142 9.41 -6.28 -5.64
N TYR A 143 10.25 -6.81 -6.53
CA TYR A 143 10.97 -5.99 -7.49
C TYR A 143 10.02 -5.34 -8.50
N TRP A 144 8.96 -6.03 -8.90
CA TRP A 144 7.90 -5.47 -9.73
C TRP A 144 7.23 -4.27 -9.08
N LEU A 145 6.89 -4.35 -7.78
CA LEU A 145 6.30 -3.21 -7.06
C LEU A 145 7.20 -1.98 -7.13
N LEU A 146 8.51 -2.20 -6.96
CA LEU A 146 9.50 -1.14 -6.83
C LEU A 146 9.92 -0.53 -8.17
N THR A 147 10.12 -1.36 -9.19
CA THR A 147 10.73 -0.96 -10.47
C THR A 147 9.71 -0.59 -11.55
N ASP A 148 8.52 -1.18 -11.49
CA ASP A 148 7.46 -1.00 -12.47
C ASP A 148 6.25 -0.30 -11.86
N LYS A 149 5.64 -0.92 -10.84
CA LYS A 149 4.32 -0.49 -10.37
C LYS A 149 4.36 0.90 -9.76
N LEU A 150 5.12 1.12 -8.69
CA LEU A 150 5.14 2.41 -7.99
C LEU A 150 5.58 3.55 -8.92
N PRO A 151 6.66 3.42 -9.72
CA PRO A 151 7.02 4.41 -10.73
C PRO A 151 5.87 4.73 -11.69
N GLY A 152 5.14 3.71 -12.18
CA GLY A 152 4.02 3.89 -13.08
C GLY A 152 2.90 4.78 -12.52
N TYR A 153 2.71 4.83 -11.20
CA TYR A 153 1.70 5.69 -10.57
C TYR A 153 2.17 7.12 -10.26
N THR A 154 3.46 7.42 -10.42
CA THR A 154 3.98 8.78 -10.16
C THR A 154 3.42 9.83 -11.13
N VAL A 155 2.87 9.40 -12.26
CA VAL A 155 2.18 10.29 -13.24
C VAL A 155 0.84 10.83 -12.69
N TYR A 156 0.22 10.12 -11.75
CA TYR A 156 -1.04 10.55 -11.15
C TYR A 156 -0.76 11.50 -9.98
N ARG A 157 -1.16 12.77 -10.14
CA ARG A 157 -0.92 13.81 -9.12
C ARG A 157 -1.42 13.42 -7.72
N SER A 158 -2.60 12.81 -7.62
CA SER A 158 -3.16 12.37 -6.33
C SER A 158 -2.27 11.34 -5.64
N VAL A 159 -1.76 10.36 -6.40
CA VAL A 159 -0.88 9.32 -5.87
C VAL A 159 0.49 9.90 -5.53
N LEU A 160 1.04 10.73 -6.41
CA LEU A 160 2.33 11.37 -6.22
C LEU A 160 2.38 12.20 -4.92
N LEU A 161 1.29 12.91 -4.58
CA LEU A 161 1.20 13.67 -3.33
C LEU A 161 1.26 12.76 -2.08
N VAL A 162 0.59 11.60 -2.12
CA VAL A 162 0.61 10.63 -1.01
C VAL A 162 1.98 9.94 -0.92
N MET A 163 2.58 9.60 -2.06
CA MET A 163 3.96 9.10 -2.11
C MET A 163 4.95 10.12 -1.55
N ALA A 164 4.79 11.41 -1.89
CA ALA A 164 5.64 12.50 -1.38
C ALA A 164 5.59 12.57 0.15
N SER A 165 4.38 12.58 0.72
CA SER A 165 4.18 12.60 2.17
C SER A 165 4.82 11.38 2.87
N SER A 166 4.64 10.19 2.28
CA SER A 166 5.25 8.95 2.78
C SER A 166 6.77 9.00 2.71
N TRP A 167 7.33 9.48 1.59
CA TRP A 167 8.76 9.65 1.39
C TRP A 167 9.36 10.66 2.36
N THR A 168 8.73 11.82 2.55
CA THR A 168 9.16 12.83 3.54
C THR A 168 9.24 12.22 4.94
N SER A 169 8.27 11.39 5.33
CA SER A 169 8.26 10.70 6.62
C SER A 169 9.46 9.75 6.77
N ILE A 170 9.77 8.97 5.72
CA ILE A 170 10.94 8.06 5.68
C ILE A 170 12.27 8.84 5.74
N VAL A 171 12.33 10.00 5.10
CA VAL A 171 13.51 10.87 5.11
C VAL A 171 13.73 11.46 6.50
N GLN A 172 12.67 12.01 7.11
CA GLN A 172 12.73 12.61 8.45
C GLN A 172 13.10 11.60 9.53
N SER A 173 12.64 10.35 9.41
CA SER A 173 13.00 9.27 10.34
C SER A 173 14.39 8.66 10.07
N GLN A 174 15.12 9.17 9.07
CA GLN A 174 16.43 8.65 8.64
C GLN A 174 16.44 7.15 8.24
N MET A 175 15.27 6.53 8.05
CA MET A 175 15.20 5.08 7.78
C MET A 175 15.81 4.72 6.42
N HIS A 176 15.78 5.63 5.45
CA HIS A 176 16.44 5.46 4.16
C HIS A 176 17.98 5.41 4.21
N LEU A 177 18.59 5.83 5.34
CA LEU A 177 20.04 5.78 5.55
C LEU A 177 20.49 4.45 6.14
N ASN A 178 19.56 3.71 6.75
CA ASN A 178 19.85 2.38 7.26
C ASN A 178 19.91 1.45 6.06
N ARG A 179 21.13 1.14 5.63
CA ARG A 179 21.35 0.04 4.69
C ARG A 179 21.20 -1.25 5.47
N PHE A 180 20.16 -2.02 5.17
CA PHE A 180 19.86 -3.24 5.93
C PHE A 180 20.64 -4.46 5.39
N SER A 181 21.12 -4.43 4.14
CA SER A 181 21.96 -5.47 3.51
C SER A 181 22.91 -4.92 2.43
N ASN A 182 23.73 -5.81 1.87
CA ASN A 182 24.61 -5.54 0.73
C ASN A 182 24.01 -5.98 -0.62
N ASP A 183 22.70 -6.22 -0.70
CA ASP A 183 22.02 -6.59 -1.95
C ASP A 183 22.11 -5.44 -2.98
N SER A 184 22.87 -5.68 -4.04
CA SER A 184 23.05 -4.72 -5.14
C SER A 184 21.78 -4.54 -5.96
N VAL A 185 21.00 -5.60 -6.18
CA VAL A 185 19.77 -5.57 -6.99
C VAL A 185 18.72 -4.73 -6.28
N TRP A 186 18.56 -4.93 -4.97
CA TRP A 186 17.71 -4.06 -4.15
C TRP A 186 18.18 -2.61 -4.17
N THR A 187 19.49 -2.38 -3.95
CA THR A 187 20.07 -1.03 -3.91
C THR A 187 19.80 -0.27 -5.22
N ASP A 188 20.03 -0.92 -6.36
CA ASP A 188 19.82 -0.34 -7.68
C ASP A 188 18.34 -0.07 -7.93
N SER A 189 17.47 -1.04 -7.62
CA SER A 189 16.02 -0.91 -7.81
C SER A 189 15.43 0.22 -6.97
N TRP A 190 15.83 0.32 -5.69
CA TRP A 190 15.41 1.39 -4.80
C TRP A 190 15.95 2.75 -5.26
N GLY A 191 17.22 2.80 -5.67
CA GLY A 191 17.84 4.01 -6.21
C GLY A 191 17.11 4.54 -7.45
N VAL A 192 16.76 3.65 -8.39
CA VAL A 192 15.97 3.99 -9.59
C VAL A 192 14.60 4.53 -9.21
N PHE A 193 13.89 3.86 -8.28
CA PHE A 193 12.60 4.33 -7.79
C PHE A 193 12.70 5.74 -7.18
N VAL A 194 13.64 5.96 -6.26
CA VAL A 194 13.84 7.25 -5.58
C VAL A 194 14.20 8.35 -6.57
N SER A 195 15.06 8.05 -7.55
CA SER A 195 15.41 8.99 -8.62
C SER A 195 14.18 9.43 -9.40
N ARG A 196 13.36 8.47 -9.87
CA ARG A 196 12.11 8.77 -10.59
C ARG A 196 11.13 9.56 -9.74
N LEU A 197 10.94 9.17 -8.48
CA LEU A 197 10.06 9.89 -7.55
C LEU A 197 10.51 11.35 -7.40
N ARG A 198 11.81 11.60 -7.17
CA ARG A 198 12.35 12.96 -7.05
C ARG A 198 12.12 13.78 -8.32
N SER A 199 12.44 13.24 -9.49
CA SER A 199 12.20 13.93 -10.77
C SER A 199 10.74 14.32 -10.94
N GLN A 200 9.79 13.45 -10.56
CA GLN A 200 8.37 13.77 -10.65
C GLN A 200 7.93 14.82 -9.62
N LEU A 201 8.50 14.82 -8.41
CA LEU A 201 8.23 15.86 -7.42
C LEU A 201 8.76 17.24 -7.84
N GLU A 202 9.92 17.29 -8.50
CA GLU A 202 10.47 18.52 -9.08
C GLU A 202 9.54 19.07 -10.17
N LEU A 203 9.06 18.21 -11.08
CA LEU A 203 8.06 18.58 -12.09
C LEU A 203 6.76 19.09 -11.45
N LEU A 204 6.30 18.43 -10.37
CA LEU A 204 5.11 18.85 -9.64
C LEU A 204 5.26 20.24 -9.01
N SER A 205 6.45 20.55 -8.50
CA SER A 205 6.78 21.83 -7.85
C SER A 205 6.98 22.99 -8.84
N SER A 206 7.43 22.69 -10.06
CA SER A 206 7.67 23.66 -11.12
C SER A 206 6.43 23.97 -11.97
N ALA A 207 5.40 23.13 -11.90
CA ALA A 207 4.14 23.37 -12.58
C ALA A 207 3.42 24.61 -11.99
N PRO A 208 2.95 25.56 -12.82
CA PRO A 208 2.24 26.73 -12.35
C PRO A 208 0.98 26.31 -11.58
N GLN A 209 0.85 26.78 -10.33
CA GLN A 209 -0.35 26.50 -9.54
C GLN A 209 -1.57 27.07 -10.28
N PRO A 210 -2.66 26.30 -10.42
CA PRO A 210 -3.91 26.84 -10.95
C PRO A 210 -4.31 27.99 -10.05
N ARG A 211 -4.39 29.20 -10.63
CA ARG A 211 -4.88 30.41 -9.95
C ARG A 211 -6.20 30.04 -9.27
N SER A 212 -6.19 29.98 -7.94
CA SER A 212 -7.39 29.70 -7.17
C SER A 212 -8.46 30.70 -7.57
N ALA A 213 -9.57 30.17 -8.05
CA ALA A 213 -10.72 30.95 -8.46
C ALA A 213 -11.25 31.75 -7.25
N VAL A 214 -11.31 33.07 -7.45
CA VAL A 214 -12.26 34.01 -6.86
C VAL A 214 -12.29 34.04 -5.33
N ARG A 215 -11.48 34.93 -4.77
CA ARG A 215 -11.71 35.61 -3.50
C ARG A 215 -13.15 36.15 -3.48
N LYS A 216 -14.06 35.52 -2.73
CA LYS A 216 -15.37 36.14 -2.43
C LYS A 216 -15.09 37.43 -1.67
N GLU A 217 -15.38 38.57 -2.30
CA GLU A 217 -15.36 39.86 -1.65
C GLU A 217 -16.34 39.86 -0.47
N PRO A 218 -15.99 40.48 0.67
CA PRO A 218 -16.91 40.65 1.77
C PRO A 218 -18.03 41.61 1.33
N VAL A 219 -19.27 41.12 1.32
CA VAL A 219 -20.46 41.93 1.13
C VAL A 219 -20.54 42.94 2.29
N ALA A 220 -20.31 44.21 1.97
CA ALA A 220 -20.54 45.32 2.89
C ALA A 220 -22.05 45.46 3.12
N ILE A 221 -22.51 45.14 4.33
CA ILE A 221 -23.87 45.47 4.78
C ILE A 221 -23.88 46.95 5.12
N SER A 222 -24.31 47.78 4.16
CA SER A 222 -24.77 49.14 4.43
C SER A 222 -26.22 49.07 4.91
N THR A 223 -26.45 49.37 6.18
CA THR A 223 -27.80 49.68 6.69
C THR A 223 -27.82 51.16 7.06
N ASN A 224 -28.31 51.97 6.11
CA ASN A 224 -28.75 53.33 6.39
C ASN A 224 -30.23 53.31 6.81
N ALA A 225 -30.52 54.23 7.72
CA ALA A 225 -31.74 54.46 8.46
C ALA A 225 -32.99 54.78 7.62
N VAL A 226 -34.16 54.43 8.18
CA VAL A 226 -35.44 55.17 8.17
C VAL A 226 -36.17 54.71 9.45
N GLY A 227 -36.66 55.51 10.40
CA GLY A 227 -37.08 56.89 10.35
C GLY A 227 -38.60 57.01 10.26
N VAL A 228 -39.37 56.50 11.25
CA VAL A 228 -40.63 57.06 11.81
C VAL A 228 -40.79 56.50 13.23
#